data_AF-A0A3G6RCS6-F1
#
_entry.id   AF-A0A3G6RCS6-F1
#
_cell.length_a   1.000
_cell.length_b   1.000
_cell.length_c   1.000
_cell.angle_alpha   90.00
_cell.angle_beta   90.00
_cell.angle_gamma   90.00
#
_symmetry.space_group_name_H-M   'P 1'
#
loop_
_entity.id
_entity.type
_entity.pdbx_description
1 polymer ?
#
loop_
_entity_poly.entity_id
_entity_poly.type
_entity_poly.pdbx_seq_one_letter_code
_entity_poly.pdbx_strand_id
1 'polypeptide(L)'
;MELSYNIGIKISISNIEAGLLYKYLEMHPNDRQYIGKGHFAFSFSDFEQKKEFELTLNTEIIDSCVRVLEDQDLNDPLENLLKKELLEKIYNWSEIIDNEQKAIDELENDFYLNCTEEFYMADIGFNFENYLKFRRTINSSQNLIKPKVSVLKKIKQFFL
;
A
#
# COMPACT_ATOMS: atom_id res chain seq x y z
N MET A 1 13.72 -4.75 18.18
CA MET A 1 13.75 -4.40 16.74
C MET A 1 12.29 -4.29 16.31
N GLU A 2 11.79 -3.10 16.02
CA GLU A 2 10.41 -2.93 15.52
C GLU A 2 10.32 -3.55 14.13
N LEU A 3 9.35 -4.45 13.91
CA LEU A 3 9.08 -4.96 12.58
C LEU A 3 8.24 -3.93 11.83
N SER A 4 8.84 -3.27 10.85
CA SER A 4 8.11 -2.40 9.92
C SER A 4 7.49 -3.25 8.80
N TYR A 5 6.17 -3.36 8.78
CA TYR A 5 5.47 -3.95 7.63
C TYR A 5 5.46 -2.97 6.46
N ASN A 6 5.90 -3.43 5.29
CA ASN A 6 5.81 -2.64 4.06
C ASN A 6 4.52 -3.00 3.33
N ILE A 7 3.54 -2.10 3.35
CA ILE A 7 2.27 -2.27 2.65
C ILE A 7 2.39 -1.59 1.28
N GLY A 8 2.06 -2.35 0.23
CA GLY A 8 1.99 -1.81 -1.11
C GLY A 8 0.96 -2.52 -1.97
N ILE A 9 0.43 -1.80 -2.95
CA ILE A 9 -0.53 -2.29 -3.92
C ILE A 9 0.11 -2.32 -5.31
N LYS A 10 -0.26 -3.32 -6.10
CA LYS A 10 0.07 -3.37 -7.53
C LYS A 10 -1.13 -2.88 -8.31
N ILE A 11 -0.91 -1.90 -9.18
CA ILE A 11 -1.94 -1.28 -10.00
C ILE A 11 -1.51 -1.26 -11.46
N SER A 12 -2.49 -1.07 -12.35
CA SER A 12 -2.26 -0.74 -13.76
C SER A 12 -2.85 0.64 -14.02
N ILE A 13 -2.08 1.49 -14.70
CA ILE A 13 -2.55 2.79 -15.21
C ILE A 13 -2.42 2.83 -16.72
N SER A 14 -3.30 3.57 -17.38
CA SER A 14 -3.24 3.79 -18.82
C SER A 14 -2.01 4.59 -19.23
N ASN A 15 -1.67 4.52 -20.51
CA ASN A 15 -0.61 5.33 -21.10
C ASN A 15 -0.84 6.84 -20.95
N ILE A 16 -2.10 7.31 -21.00
CA ILE A 16 -2.45 8.71 -20.78
C ILE A 16 -2.13 9.12 -19.35
N GLU A 17 -2.55 8.31 -18.37
CA GLU A 17 -2.29 8.57 -16.94
C GLU A 17 -0.79 8.51 -16.62
N ALA A 18 -0.07 7.53 -17.18
CA ALA A 18 1.37 7.42 -17.01
C ALA A 18 2.11 8.63 -17.61
N GLY A 19 1.69 9.10 -18.78
CA GLY A 19 2.26 10.28 -19.44
C GLY A 19 2.00 11.55 -18.64
N LEU A 20 0.78 11.69 -18.11
CA LEU A 20 0.40 12.80 -17.24
C LEU A 20 1.26 12.80 -15.98
N LEU A 21 1.29 11.68 -15.25
CA LEU A 21 2.05 11.55 -14.01
C LEU A 21 3.55 11.80 -14.22
N TYR A 22 4.13 11.26 -15.29
CA TYR A 22 5.53 11.50 -15.66
C TYR A 22 5.82 12.98 -15.89
N LYS A 23 4.97 13.67 -16.65
CA LYS A 23 5.10 15.10 -16.94
C LYS A 23 5.12 15.93 -15.65
N TYR A 24 4.16 15.70 -14.75
CA TYR A 24 4.12 16.43 -13.47
C TYR A 24 5.32 16.09 -12.57
N LEU A 25 5.72 14.82 -12.51
CA LEU A 25 6.90 14.39 -11.73
C LEU A 25 8.19 15.03 -12.23
N GLU A 26 8.36 15.16 -13.54
CA GLU A 26 9.54 15.80 -14.16
C GLU A 26 9.61 17.29 -13.80
N MET A 27 8.47 17.96 -13.70
CA MET A 27 8.37 19.37 -13.32
C MET A 27 8.55 19.61 -11.81
N HIS A 28 8.42 18.59 -10.96
CA HIS A 28 8.47 18.76 -9.51
C HIS A 28 9.91 18.68 -8.94
N PRO A 29 10.41 19.72 -8.24
CA PRO A 29 11.83 19.82 -7.88
C PRO A 29 12.31 18.74 -6.91
N ASN A 30 11.43 18.28 -6.01
CA ASN A 30 11.79 17.33 -4.95
C ASN A 30 11.49 15.87 -5.32
N ASP A 31 10.51 15.64 -6.20
CA ASP A 31 9.97 14.30 -6.46
C ASP A 31 10.37 13.72 -7.82
N ARG A 32 11.02 14.51 -8.70
CA ARG A 32 11.63 14.00 -9.93
C ARG A 32 12.56 12.81 -9.72
N GLN A 33 13.14 12.67 -8.52
CA GLN A 33 14.01 11.55 -8.15
C GLN A 33 13.29 10.19 -8.21
N TYR A 34 11.97 10.13 -8.03
CA TYR A 34 11.21 8.88 -8.09
C TYR A 34 11.16 8.30 -9.51
N ILE A 35 11.34 9.13 -10.55
CA ILE A 35 11.56 8.66 -11.93
C ILE A 35 12.89 7.88 -11.99
N GLY A 36 13.98 8.50 -11.52
CA GLY A 36 15.33 7.92 -11.57
C GLY A 36 15.55 6.71 -10.66
N LYS A 37 14.79 6.60 -9.57
CA LYS A 37 14.79 5.44 -8.65
C LYS A 37 14.06 4.22 -9.21
N GLY A 38 13.47 4.31 -10.40
CA GLY A 38 12.79 3.19 -11.05
C GLY A 38 11.30 3.05 -10.68
N HIS A 39 10.75 3.91 -9.81
CA HIS A 39 9.33 3.85 -9.43
C HIS A 39 8.41 4.31 -10.56
N PHE A 40 8.90 5.22 -11.41
CA PHE A 40 8.19 5.74 -12.59
C PHE A 40 9.09 5.74 -13.84
N ALA A 41 9.98 4.74 -13.97
CA ALA A 41 10.90 4.64 -15.09
C ALA A 41 10.20 4.18 -16.39
N PHE A 42 9.30 5.02 -16.89
CA PHE A 42 8.72 4.87 -18.21
C PHE A 42 9.75 5.32 -19.25
N SER A 43 10.12 4.44 -20.18
CA SER A 43 10.90 4.88 -21.34
C SER A 43 9.98 5.46 -22.41
N PHE A 44 10.46 6.42 -23.21
CA PHE A 44 9.68 6.95 -24.34
C PHE A 44 9.22 5.84 -25.30
N SER A 45 10.05 4.81 -25.51
CA SER A 45 9.68 3.62 -26.29
C SER A 45 8.54 2.80 -25.68
N ASP A 46 8.34 2.86 -24.36
CA ASP A 46 7.23 2.16 -23.70
C ASP A 46 5.89 2.79 -24.05
N PHE A 47 5.81 4.12 -24.19
CA PHE A 47 4.57 4.81 -24.53
C PHE A 47 4.07 4.49 -25.94
N GLU A 48 4.96 4.16 -26.87
CA GLU A 48 4.60 3.75 -28.23
C GLU A 48 4.07 2.31 -28.28
N GLN A 49 4.49 1.45 -27.35
CA GLN A 49 4.24 0.00 -27.41
C GLN A 49 3.21 -0.48 -26.37
N LYS A 50 3.10 0.21 -25.23
CA LYS A 50 2.26 -0.21 -24.10
C LYS A 50 1.04 0.68 -23.96
N LYS A 51 -0.13 0.04 -23.81
CA LYS A 51 -1.40 0.71 -23.48
C LYS A 51 -1.56 0.95 -21.98
N GLU A 52 -0.88 0.13 -21.19
CA GLU A 52 -0.98 0.08 -19.74
C GLU A 52 0.39 -0.08 -19.10
N PHE A 53 0.53 0.46 -17.90
CA PHE A 53 1.76 0.52 -17.12
C PHE A 53 1.50 -0.01 -15.72
N GLU A 54 2.23 -1.05 -15.34
CA GLU A 54 2.15 -1.63 -14.00
C GLU A 54 3.02 -0.84 -13.03
N LEU A 55 2.45 -0.51 -11.87
CA LEU A 55 3.14 0.20 -10.79
C LEU A 55 2.93 -0.53 -9.47
N THR A 56 3.93 -0.45 -8.59
CA THR A 56 3.77 -0.82 -7.18
C THR A 56 3.78 0.46 -6.36
N LEU A 57 2.65 0.76 -5.71
CA LEU A 57 2.49 1.94 -4.87
C LEU A 57 2.58 1.54 -3.40
N ASN A 58 3.38 2.26 -2.63
CA ASN A 58 3.35 2.29 -1.17
C ASN A 58 2.99 3.72 -0.72
N THR A 59 2.89 3.96 0.59
CA THR A 59 2.55 5.28 1.14
C THR A 59 3.46 6.40 0.61
N GLU A 60 4.78 6.19 0.59
CA GLU A 60 5.75 7.18 0.11
C GLU A 60 5.51 7.56 -1.36
N ILE A 61 5.26 6.56 -2.21
CA ILE A 61 5.01 6.77 -3.63
C ILE A 61 3.65 7.46 -3.84
N ILE A 62 2.62 7.09 -3.08
CA ILE A 62 1.30 7.76 -3.13
C ILE A 62 1.44 9.24 -2.75
N ASP A 63 2.12 9.54 -1.64
CA ASP A 63 2.34 10.92 -1.18
C ASP A 63 3.08 11.75 -2.23
N SER A 64 4.03 11.13 -2.94
CA SER A 64 4.71 11.78 -4.06
C SER A 64 3.73 12.07 -5.21
N CYS A 65 2.91 11.09 -5.62
CA CYS A 65 1.93 11.28 -6.68
C CYS A 65 0.93 12.41 -6.36
N VAL A 66 0.36 12.41 -5.15
CA VAL A 66 -0.61 13.43 -4.73
C VAL A 66 0.02 14.80 -4.77
N ARG A 67 1.18 14.98 -4.11
CA ARG A 67 1.89 16.26 -4.05
C ARG A 67 2.17 16.84 -5.43
N VAL A 68 2.67 16.00 -6.33
CA VAL A 68 3.05 16.38 -7.68
C VAL A 68 1.85 16.80 -8.53
N LEU A 69 0.70 16.13 -8.38
CA LEU A 69 -0.52 16.45 -9.12
C LEU A 69 -1.31 17.62 -8.51
N GLU A 70 -1.19 17.88 -7.20
CA GLU A 70 -1.89 18.99 -6.55
C GLU A 70 -1.14 20.33 -6.63
N ASP A 71 0.19 20.32 -6.63
CA ASP A 71 1.01 21.53 -6.56
C ASP A 71 0.92 22.41 -7.82
N GLN A 72 0.44 21.84 -8.93
CA GLN A 72 0.48 22.50 -10.25
C GLN A 72 -0.86 22.35 -10.98
N ASP A 73 -1.50 23.46 -11.33
CA ASP A 73 -2.56 23.50 -12.33
C ASP A 73 -1.97 24.04 -13.64
N LEU A 74 -2.14 23.30 -14.73
CA LEU A 74 -1.76 23.78 -16.05
C LEU A 74 -2.95 24.54 -16.67
N ASN A 75 -2.68 25.53 -17.51
CA ASN A 75 -3.71 26.33 -18.18
C ASN A 75 -4.47 25.56 -19.30
N ASP A 76 -4.54 24.23 -19.22
CA ASP A 76 -5.28 23.36 -20.14
C ASP A 76 -6.48 22.71 -19.40
N PRO A 77 -7.73 23.07 -19.75
CA PRO A 77 -8.92 22.51 -19.14
C PRO A 77 -9.05 20.97 -19.27
N LEU A 78 -8.61 20.39 -20.39
CA LEU A 78 -8.70 18.95 -20.61
C LEU A 78 -7.70 18.21 -19.74
N GLU A 79 -6.49 18.74 -19.64
CA GLU A 79 -5.44 18.17 -18.80
C GLU A 79 -5.82 18.21 -17.32
N ASN A 80 -6.43 19.32 -16.87
CA ASN A 80 -6.91 19.45 -15.49
C ASN A 80 -8.05 18.46 -15.17
N LEU A 81 -8.89 18.14 -16.14
CA LEU A 81 -9.92 17.10 -15.98
C LEU A 81 -9.28 15.73 -15.79
N LEU A 82 -8.34 15.34 -16.66
CA LEU A 82 -7.61 14.07 -16.57
C LEU A 82 -6.82 13.97 -15.27
N LYS A 83 -6.22 15.08 -14.83
CA LYS A 83 -5.50 15.18 -13.55
C LYS A 83 -6.41 14.89 -12.38
N LYS A 84 -7.61 15.49 -12.38
CA LYS A 84 -8.61 15.26 -11.32
C LYS A 84 -9.04 13.80 -11.27
N GLU A 85 -9.32 13.18 -12.42
CA GLU A 85 -9.69 11.76 -12.49
C GLU A 85 -8.56 10.84 -11.97
N LEU A 86 -7.31 11.16 -12.30
CA LEU A 86 -6.15 10.42 -11.79
C LEU A 86 -5.97 10.60 -10.27
N LEU A 87 -6.14 11.84 -9.76
CA LEU A 87 -6.10 12.12 -8.32
C LEU A 87 -7.17 11.33 -7.55
N GLU A 88 -8.40 11.27 -8.06
CA GLU A 88 -9.47 10.47 -7.44
C GLU A 88 -9.09 8.98 -7.35
N LYS A 89 -8.44 8.42 -8.37
CA LYS A 89 -7.92 7.04 -8.32
C LYS A 89 -6.82 6.88 -7.27
N ILE A 90 -5.89 7.82 -7.20
CA ILE A 90 -4.81 7.80 -6.21
C ILE A 90 -5.36 7.87 -4.78
N TYR A 91 -6.38 8.70 -4.53
CA TYR A 91 -7.05 8.76 -3.24
C TYR A 91 -7.71 7.43 -2.86
N ASN A 92 -8.41 6.78 -3.79
CA ASN A 92 -8.98 5.46 -3.56
C ASN A 92 -7.90 4.41 -3.24
N TRP A 93 -6.74 4.49 -3.91
CA TRP A 93 -5.60 3.62 -3.61
C TRP A 93 -4.97 3.90 -2.25
N SER A 94 -4.88 5.17 -1.85
CA SER A 94 -4.43 5.56 -0.50
C SER A 94 -5.32 4.94 0.57
N GLU A 95 -6.64 5.03 0.40
CA GLU A 95 -7.60 4.47 1.35
C GLU A 95 -7.42 2.95 1.51
N ILE A 96 -7.10 2.22 0.44
CA ILE A 96 -6.80 0.78 0.51
C ILE A 96 -5.56 0.53 1.38
N ILE A 97 -4.47 1.27 1.16
CA ILE A 97 -3.24 1.12 1.96
C ILE A 97 -3.52 1.45 3.44
N ASP A 98 -4.23 2.54 3.70
CA ASP A 98 -4.58 2.97 5.06
C ASP A 98 -5.45 1.94 5.79
N ASN A 99 -6.39 1.32 5.08
CA ASN A 99 -7.25 0.28 5.66
C ASN A 99 -6.46 -1.00 5.98
N GLU A 100 -5.49 -1.38 5.14
CA GLU A 100 -4.60 -2.51 5.44
C GLU A 100 -3.67 -2.18 6.63
N GLN A 101 -3.18 -0.95 6.75
CA GLN A 101 -2.38 -0.53 7.91
C GLN A 101 -3.20 -0.59 9.19
N LYS A 102 -4.43 -0.05 9.19
CA LYS A 102 -5.35 -0.14 10.34
C LYS A 102 -5.61 -1.58 10.74
N ALA A 103 -5.80 -2.48 9.78
CA ALA A 103 -6.00 -3.91 10.07
C ALA A 103 -4.76 -4.53 10.74
N ILE A 104 -3.55 -4.14 10.35
CA ILE A 104 -2.31 -4.58 11.01
C ILE A 104 -2.23 -4.02 12.43
N ASP A 105 -2.53 -2.73 12.61
CA ASP A 105 -2.52 -2.08 13.93
C ASP A 105 -3.55 -2.72 14.87
N GLU A 106 -4.73 -3.11 14.37
CA GLU A 106 -5.74 -3.84 15.13
C GLU A 106 -5.22 -5.22 15.60
N LEU A 107 -4.51 -5.94 14.73
CA LEU A 107 -3.91 -7.23 15.07
C LEU A 107 -2.78 -7.09 16.08
N GLU A 108 -1.98 -6.03 15.96
CA GLU A 108 -0.93 -5.70 16.91
C GLU A 108 -1.50 -5.35 18.29
N ASN A 109 -2.53 -4.51 18.33
CA ASN A 109 -3.23 -4.18 19.56
C ASN A 109 -3.86 -5.43 20.21
N ASP A 110 -4.52 -6.29 19.42
CA ASP A 110 -5.06 -7.57 19.88
C ASP A 110 -3.96 -8.49 20.44
N PHE A 111 -2.78 -8.50 19.83
CA PHE A 111 -1.62 -9.25 20.34
C PHE A 111 -1.20 -8.76 21.71
N TYR A 112 -0.91 -7.47 21.86
CA TYR A 112 -0.40 -6.93 23.13
C TYR A 112 -1.43 -6.91 24.25
N LEU A 113 -2.72 -6.73 23.94
CA LEU A 113 -3.79 -6.75 24.95
C LEU A 113 -4.05 -8.15 25.52
N ASN A 114 -3.83 -9.21 24.74
CA ASN A 114 -4.17 -10.57 25.14
C ASN A 114 -2.95 -11.45 25.45
N CYS A 115 -1.75 -11.02 25.03
CA CYS A 115 -0.48 -11.67 25.28
C CYS A 115 -0.34 -12.13 26.74
N THR A 116 -0.04 -13.40 26.97
CA THR A 116 0.24 -13.92 28.31
C THR A 116 1.60 -13.41 28.82
N GLU A 117 1.79 -13.35 30.14
CA GLU A 117 3.09 -12.95 30.73
C GLU A 117 4.28 -13.74 30.18
N GLU A 118 4.10 -15.00 29.77
CA GLU A 118 5.14 -15.82 29.14
C GLU A 118 5.64 -15.25 27.79
N PHE A 119 4.76 -14.64 26.99
CA PHE A 119 5.14 -13.98 25.75
C PHE A 119 5.78 -12.60 25.99
N TYR A 120 5.30 -11.89 27.01
CA TYR A 120 5.86 -10.60 27.44
C TYR A 120 7.27 -10.74 28.03
N MET A 121 7.51 -11.78 28.85
CA MET A 121 8.79 -12.08 29.49
C MET A 121 9.84 -12.63 28.53
N ALA A 122 9.43 -13.17 27.38
CA ALA A 122 10.34 -13.70 26.36
C ALA A 122 10.86 -12.61 25.39
N ASP A 123 10.49 -11.35 25.57
CA ASP A 123 10.82 -10.21 24.70
C ASP A 123 10.38 -10.45 23.23
N ILE A 124 9.30 -11.22 23.07
CA ILE A 124 8.75 -11.61 21.78
C ILE A 124 7.76 -10.52 21.34
N GLY A 125 8.23 -9.57 20.54
CA GLY A 125 7.40 -8.52 19.95
C GLY A 125 6.38 -9.04 18.93
N PHE A 126 5.44 -8.17 18.55
CA PHE A 126 4.45 -8.48 17.52
C PHE A 126 5.14 -8.81 16.19
N ASN A 127 4.85 -10.00 15.68
CA ASN A 127 4.85 -10.28 14.26
C ASN A 127 3.76 -11.29 13.90
N PHE A 128 3.41 -11.43 12.62
CA PHE A 128 2.38 -12.38 12.20
C PHE A 128 2.65 -13.81 12.65
N GLU A 129 3.90 -14.26 12.66
CA GLU A 129 4.26 -15.61 13.09
C GLU A 129 3.96 -15.81 14.60
N ASN A 130 4.36 -14.85 15.43
CA ASN A 130 4.13 -14.83 16.87
C ASN A 130 2.64 -14.69 17.20
N TYR A 131 1.94 -13.81 16.49
CA TYR A 131 0.49 -13.65 16.59
C TYR A 131 -0.23 -14.96 16.30
N LEU A 132 0.15 -15.68 15.23
CA LEU A 132 -0.44 -16.96 14.88
C LEU A 132 -0.09 -18.06 15.90
N LYS A 133 1.13 -18.10 16.42
CA LYS A 133 1.53 -19.02 17.50
C LYS A 133 0.66 -18.80 18.73
N PHE A 134 0.55 -17.56 19.18
CA PHE A 134 -0.29 -17.15 20.31
C PHE A 134 -1.77 -17.52 20.11
N ARG A 135 -2.35 -17.18 18.94
CA ARG A 135 -3.73 -17.55 18.60
C ARG A 135 -3.97 -19.06 18.54
N ARG A 136 -2.98 -19.86 18.13
CA ARG A 136 -3.09 -21.33 18.14
C ARG A 136 -3.15 -21.87 19.58
N THR A 137 -2.34 -21.32 20.48
CA THR A 137 -2.35 -21.66 21.92
C THR A 137 -3.67 -21.32 22.61
N ILE A 138 -4.33 -20.23 22.20
CA ILE A 138 -5.65 -19.86 22.72
C ILE A 138 -6.79 -20.67 22.07
N ASN A 139 -6.73 -20.90 20.75
CA ASN A 139 -7.79 -21.62 20.03
C ASN A 139 -7.81 -23.13 20.28
N SER A 140 -6.73 -23.73 20.81
CA SER A 140 -6.80 -25.07 21.41
C SER A 140 -7.77 -25.14 22.61
N SER A 141 -8.22 -23.99 23.12
CA SER A 141 -9.04 -23.85 24.31
C SER A 141 -10.49 -23.42 24.03
N GLN A 142 -10.82 -22.85 22.86
CA GLN A 142 -12.17 -22.34 22.56
C GLN A 142 -12.58 -22.43 21.08
N ASN A 143 -13.83 -22.87 20.86
CA ASN A 143 -14.48 -23.05 19.55
C ASN A 143 -14.58 -21.73 18.75
N LEU A 144 -14.12 -21.79 17.50
CA LEU A 144 -13.95 -20.67 16.56
C LEU A 144 -15.26 -20.00 16.12
N ILE A 145 -15.36 -18.69 16.37
CA ILE A 145 -16.26 -17.78 15.64
C ILE A 145 -15.71 -17.64 14.21
N LYS A 146 -16.54 -17.92 13.20
CA LYS A 146 -16.19 -17.78 11.77
C LYS A 146 -16.13 -16.29 11.37
N PRO A 147 -15.01 -15.77 10.88
CA PRO A 147 -14.97 -14.42 10.29
C PRO A 147 -15.56 -14.45 8.88
N LYS A 148 -16.39 -13.44 8.56
CA LYS A 148 -16.80 -13.12 7.19
C LYS A 148 -15.61 -12.51 6.45
N VAL A 149 -15.13 -13.25 5.44
CA VAL A 149 -14.30 -12.80 4.30
C VAL A 149 -13.32 -11.65 4.61
N SER A 150 -12.19 -11.95 5.27
CA SER A 150 -11.03 -11.03 5.39
C SER A 150 -9.71 -11.79 5.25
N VAL A 151 -8.60 -11.07 5.13
CA VAL A 151 -7.18 -11.47 4.98
C VAL A 151 -6.80 -12.76 5.73
N LEU A 152 -7.41 -13.03 6.89
CA LEU A 152 -7.32 -14.29 7.63
C LEU A 152 -7.55 -15.56 6.79
N LYS A 153 -8.41 -15.51 5.76
CA LYS A 153 -8.67 -16.66 4.89
C LYS A 153 -7.49 -16.94 3.94
N LYS A 154 -6.83 -15.90 3.44
CA LYS A 154 -5.64 -16.03 2.58
C LYS A 154 -4.42 -16.49 3.39
N ILE A 155 -4.21 -15.94 4.58
CA ILE A 155 -3.11 -16.35 5.47
C ILE A 155 -3.27 -17.82 5.90
N LYS A 156 -4.49 -18.26 6.23
CA LYS A 156 -4.76 -19.68 6.53
C LYS A 156 -4.50 -20.62 5.36
N GLN A 157 -4.71 -20.18 4.12
CA GLN A 157 -4.45 -21.00 2.92
C GLN A 157 -2.97 -21.11 2.55
N PHE A 158 -2.13 -20.16 2.96
CA PHE A 158 -0.70 -20.14 2.57
C PHE A 158 0.20 -20.97 3.48
N PHE A 159 -0.25 -21.27 4.71
CA PHE A 159 0.55 -21.94 5.74
C PHE A 159 -0.08 -23.26 6.25
N LEU A 160 -1.07 -23.78 5.54
CA LEU A 160 -1.63 -25.14 5.67
C LEU A 160 -1.41 -25.88 4.36
#